data_AF-A0A2G9Z280-F1
#
_entry.id   AF-A0A2G9Z280-F1
#
_cell.length_a   1.000
_cell.length_b   1.000
_cell.length_c   1.000
_cell.angle_alpha   90.00
_cell.angle_beta   90.00
_cell.angle_gamma   90.00
#
_symmetry.space_group_name_H-M   'P 1'
#
loop_
_entity.id
_entity.type
_entity.pdbx_description
1 polymer ?
#
loop_
_entity_poly.entity_id
_entity_poly.type
_entity_poly.pdbx_seq_one_letter_code
_entity_poly.pdbx_strand_id
1 'polypeptide(L)'
;LKNFIFKISEFLKSKLKLSLHPDKVFIKTFSSGVDFLGLVNFSDYRVLRTTTKRRMLKKLRNKQDNWKNGLISEEDFRQSKGYKIKEKLMDFS
;
A
#
# COMPACT_ATOMS: atom_id res chain seq x y z
N LEU A 1 2.82 24.57 12.60
CA LEU A 1 3.31 23.60 11.58
C LEU A 1 4.45 24.12 10.70
N LYS A 2 4.37 25.32 10.12
CA LYS A 2 5.43 25.84 9.21
C LYS A 2 6.84 25.84 9.82
N ASN A 3 6.98 26.08 11.12
CA ASN A 3 8.26 26.02 11.82
C ASN A 3 8.94 24.63 11.79
N PHE A 4 8.17 23.55 11.65
CA PHE A 4 8.74 22.20 11.50
C PHE A 4 9.34 21.98 10.12
N ILE A 5 8.76 22.58 9.06
CA ILE A 5 9.34 22.48 7.71
C ILE A 5 10.74 23.05 7.69
N PHE A 6 10.96 24.19 8.35
CA PHE A 6 12.29 24.79 8.46
C PHE A 6 13.28 23.84 9.17
N LYS A 7 12.90 23.29 10.33
CA LYS A 7 13.75 22.35 11.09
C LYS A 7 14.06 21.08 10.29
N ILE A 8 13.07 20.54 9.58
CA ILE A 8 13.24 19.36 8.71
C ILE A 8 14.17 19.71 7.54
N SER A 9 13.96 20.85 6.88
CA SER A 9 14.80 21.32 5.78
C SER A 9 16.26 21.48 6.20
N GLU A 10 16.50 22.12 7.35
CA GLU A 10 17.85 22.29 7.89
C GLU A 10 18.51 20.96 8.24
N PHE A 11 17.77 20.02 8.83
CA PHE A 11 18.27 18.67 9.11
C PHE A 11 18.63 17.93 7.80
N LEU A 12 17.72 17.91 6.84
CA LEU A 12 17.94 17.27 5.53
C LEU A 12 19.16 17.87 4.83
N LYS A 13 19.30 19.19 4.81
CA LYS A 13 20.41 19.89 4.15
C LYS A 13 21.74 19.68 4.87
N SER A 14 21.77 19.84 6.19
CA SER A 14 23.03 19.81 6.95
C SER A 14 23.57 18.39 7.12
N LYS A 15 22.69 17.42 7.45
CA LYS A 15 23.05 16.04 7.82
C LYS A 15 22.98 15.08 6.64
N LEU A 16 21.96 15.19 5.80
CA LEU A 16 21.72 14.24 4.70
C LEU A 16 22.10 14.79 3.32
N LYS A 17 22.46 16.09 3.22
CA LYS A 17 22.74 16.80 1.96
C LYS A 17 21.58 16.74 0.95
N LEU A 18 20.35 16.76 1.47
CA LEU A 18 19.11 16.76 0.68
C LEU A 18 18.38 18.12 0.80
N SER A 19 17.67 18.52 -0.26
CA SER A 19 16.81 19.71 -0.27
C SER A 19 15.34 19.32 -0.45
N LEU A 20 14.44 20.09 0.16
CA LEU A 20 13.00 19.95 -0.05
C LEU A 20 12.59 20.75 -1.30
N HIS A 21 11.88 20.10 -2.23
CA HIS A 21 11.33 20.76 -3.39
C HIS A 21 10.02 21.48 -3.02
N PRO A 22 9.85 22.78 -3.33
CA PRO A 22 8.67 23.55 -2.92
C PRO A 22 7.35 22.90 -3.38
N ASP A 23 7.30 22.41 -4.62
CA ASP A 23 6.08 21.80 -5.18
C ASP A 23 5.79 20.37 -4.71
N LYS A 24 6.71 19.75 -3.95
CA LYS A 24 6.54 18.37 -3.43
C LYS A 24 6.36 18.33 -1.91
N VAL A 25 6.15 19.48 -1.29
CA VAL A 25 5.83 19.59 0.13
C VAL A 25 4.38 20.04 0.27
N PHE A 26 3.57 19.23 0.95
CA PHE A 26 2.20 19.57 1.25
C PHE A 26 1.89 19.27 2.72
N ILE A 27 1.00 20.06 3.30
CA ILE A 27 0.39 19.78 4.59
C ILE A 27 -1.07 19.47 4.31
N LYS A 28 -1.49 18.26 4.68
CA LYS A 28 -2.89 17.83 4.60
C LYS A 28 -3.40 17.52 6.01
N THR A 29 -4.70 17.66 6.20
CA THR A 29 -5.35 17.23 7.43
C THR A 29 -5.39 15.71 7.48
N PHE A 30 -5.26 15.13 8.66
CA PHE A 30 -5.29 13.68 8.80
C PHE A 30 -6.65 13.08 8.40
N SER A 31 -7.74 13.85 8.64
CA SER A 31 -9.10 13.50 8.19
C SER A 31 -9.24 13.38 6.68
N SER A 32 -8.42 14.09 5.90
CA SER A 32 -8.43 13.99 4.43
C SER A 32 -7.76 12.72 3.89
N GLY A 33 -7.14 11.92 4.77
CA GLY A 33 -6.39 10.74 4.40
C GLY A 33 -4.98 11.06 3.91
N VAL A 34 -4.00 10.27 4.36
CA VAL A 34 -2.59 10.39 3.96
C VAL A 34 -2.17 9.15 3.18
N ASP A 35 -1.83 9.35 1.91
CA ASP A 35 -1.26 8.30 1.06
C ASP A 35 0.12 7.87 1.58
N PHE A 36 0.26 6.59 1.94
CA PHE A 36 1.53 6.00 2.36
C PHE A 36 1.58 4.50 2.04
N LEU A 37 2.67 4.04 1.43
CA LEU A 37 2.93 2.63 1.10
C LEU A 37 1.79 1.88 0.36
N GLY A 38 1.05 2.59 -0.49
CA GLY A 38 -0.06 2.01 -1.26
C GLY A 38 -1.38 1.87 -0.49
N LEU A 39 -1.46 2.50 0.69
CA LEU A 39 -2.65 2.69 1.52
C LEU A 39 -2.96 4.18 1.66
N VAL A 40 -4.22 4.50 1.92
CA VAL A 40 -4.67 5.79 2.42
C VAL A 40 -4.94 5.65 3.91
N ASN A 41 -4.24 6.42 4.74
CA ASN A 41 -4.34 6.36 6.20
C ASN A 41 -5.21 7.49 6.73
N PHE A 42 -6.26 7.15 7.46
CA PHE A 42 -7.12 8.07 8.21
C PHE A 42 -6.83 7.92 9.71
N SER A 43 -7.47 8.75 10.55
CA SER A 43 -7.37 8.66 12.02
C SER A 43 -7.67 7.29 12.56
N ASP A 44 -8.78 6.72 12.09
CA ASP A 44 -9.37 5.55 12.75
C ASP A 44 -9.27 4.29 11.88
N TYR A 45 -8.87 4.43 10.61
CA TYR A 45 -8.83 3.33 9.67
C TYR A 45 -7.86 3.55 8.51
N ARG A 46 -7.60 2.48 7.74
CA ARG A 46 -6.73 2.49 6.57
C ARG A 46 -7.41 1.81 5.39
N VAL A 47 -7.27 2.38 4.20
CA VAL A 47 -7.90 1.87 2.98
C VAL A 47 -6.84 1.52 1.94
N LEU A 48 -6.96 0.34 1.31
CA LEU A 48 -6.10 -0.03 0.18
C LEU A 48 -6.39 0.85 -1.05
N ARG A 49 -5.34 1.40 -1.65
CA ARG A 49 -5.49 2.10 -2.94
C ARG A 49 -6.01 1.11 -3.98
N THR A 50 -6.93 1.56 -4.83
CA THR A 50 -7.57 0.73 -5.86
C THR A 50 -6.55 0.00 -6.75
N THR A 51 -5.44 0.65 -7.09
CA THR A 51 -4.36 0.05 -7.88
C THR A 51 -3.68 -1.12 -7.15
N THR A 52 -3.41 -0.99 -5.85
CA THR A 52 -2.87 -2.07 -5.01
C THR A 52 -3.85 -3.24 -4.94
N LYS A 53 -5.14 -2.96 -4.64
CA LYS A 53 -6.21 -3.98 -4.60
C LYS A 53 -6.30 -4.73 -5.93
N ARG A 54 -6.33 -4.02 -7.06
CA ARG A 54 -6.38 -4.61 -8.41
C ARG A 54 -5.16 -5.49 -8.70
N ARG A 55 -3.95 -5.05 -8.37
CA ARG A 55 -2.72 -5.84 -8.56
C ARG A 55 -2.72 -7.11 -7.74
N MET A 56 -3.18 -7.04 -6.48
CA MET A 56 -3.31 -8.21 -5.61
C MET A 56 -4.30 -9.22 -6.18
N LEU A 57 -5.50 -8.77 -6.58
CA LEU A 57 -6.53 -9.64 -7.19
C LEU A 57 -6.06 -10.28 -8.50
N LYS A 58 -5.35 -9.53 -9.36
CA LYS A 58 -4.77 -10.06 -10.59
C LYS A 58 -3.76 -11.17 -10.30
N LYS A 59 -2.86 -10.99 -9.32
CA LYS A 59 -1.90 -12.03 -8.91
C LYS A 59 -2.61 -13.30 -8.41
N LEU A 60 -3.71 -13.15 -7.67
CA LEU A 60 -4.48 -14.30 -7.18
C LEU A 60 -5.12 -15.09 -8.30
N ARG A 61 -5.76 -14.40 -9.26
CA ARG A 61 -6.35 -15.04 -10.43
C ARG A 61 -5.30 -15.80 -11.25
N ASN A 62 -4.17 -15.16 -11.54
CA ASN A 62 -3.09 -15.80 -12.28
C ASN A 62 -2.54 -17.06 -11.58
N LYS A 63 -2.40 -17.03 -10.25
CA LYS A 63 -2.01 -18.23 -9.49
C LYS A 63 -3.07 -19.34 -9.58
N GLN A 64 -4.35 -18.99 -9.49
CA GLN A 64 -5.44 -19.95 -9.63
C GLN A 64 -5.45 -20.58 -11.03
N ASP A 65 -5.24 -19.78 -12.08
CA ASP A 65 -5.17 -20.26 -13.46
C ASP A 65 -3.96 -21.19 -13.66
N ASN A 66 -2.80 -20.83 -13.09
CA ASN A 66 -1.61 -21.68 -13.13
C ASN A 66 -1.85 -23.03 -12.43
N TRP A 67 -2.51 -23.05 -11.28
CA TRP A 67 -2.84 -24.29 -10.58
C TRP A 67 -3.81 -25.17 -11.40
N LYS A 68 -4.88 -24.57 -11.94
CA LYS A 68 -5.83 -25.28 -12.81
C LYS A 68 -5.17 -25.88 -14.05
N ASN A 69 -4.15 -25.21 -14.59
CA ASN A 69 -3.40 -25.66 -15.74
C ASN A 69 -2.24 -26.63 -15.38
N GLY A 70 -2.11 -27.03 -14.11
CA GLY A 70 -1.06 -27.94 -13.64
C GLY A 70 0.34 -27.32 -13.61
N LEU A 71 0.47 -26.01 -13.76
CA LEU A 71 1.76 -25.29 -13.76
C LEU A 71 2.34 -25.08 -12.36
N ILE A 72 1.52 -25.20 -11.32
CA ILE A 72 1.95 -25.15 -9.91
C ILE A 72 1.19 -26.22 -9.11
N SER A 73 1.81 -26.72 -8.04
CA SER A 73 1.17 -27.70 -7.16
C SER A 73 0.01 -27.07 -6.36
N GLU A 74 -0.90 -27.91 -5.87
CA GLU A 74 -1.96 -27.46 -4.95
C GLU A 74 -1.36 -26.87 -3.67
N GLU A 75 -0.27 -27.44 -3.17
CA GLU A 75 0.43 -26.93 -1.99
C GLU A 75 0.96 -25.51 -2.24
N ASP A 76 1.62 -25.25 -3.37
CA ASP A 76 2.11 -23.92 -3.76
C ASP A 76 0.98 -22.89 -3.90
N PHE A 77 -0.21 -23.35 -4.30
CA PHE A 77 -1.42 -22.53 -4.38
C PHE A 77 -1.97 -22.21 -2.98
N ARG A 78 -2.10 -23.22 -2.10
CA ARG A 78 -2.65 -23.08 -0.73
C ARG A 78 -1.72 -22.32 0.22
N GLN A 79 -0.40 -22.42 0.05
CA GLN A 79 0.57 -21.62 0.81
C GLN A 79 0.55 -20.13 0.43
N SER A 80 -0.12 -19.76 -0.68
CA SER A 80 -0.23 -18.36 -1.05
C SER A 80 -1.08 -17.58 -0.03
N LYS A 81 -0.50 -16.54 0.59
CA LYS A 81 -1.19 -15.68 1.59
C LYS A 81 -2.52 -15.09 1.11
N GLY A 82 -2.78 -15.06 -0.21
CA GLY A 82 -4.02 -14.55 -0.77
C GLY A 82 -5.19 -15.54 -0.75
N TYR A 83 -4.97 -16.84 -0.48
CA TYR A 83 -6.06 -17.79 -0.23
C TYR A 83 -6.92 -17.35 0.97
N LYS A 84 -6.26 -16.99 2.08
CA LYS A 84 -6.92 -16.45 3.29
C LYS A 84 -7.69 -15.14 3.05
N ILE A 85 -7.27 -14.34 2.08
CA ILE A 85 -7.96 -13.09 1.68
C ILE A 85 -9.20 -13.41 0.84
N LYS A 86 -9.14 -14.45 0.00
CA LYS A 86 -10.27 -14.92 -0.81
C LYS A 86 -11.39 -15.48 0.07
N GLU A 87 -11.02 -16.31 1.05
CA GLU A 87 -11.92 -16.93 2.04
C GLU A 87 -12.71 -15.84 2.80
N LYS A 88 -11.99 -14.88 3.39
CA LYS A 88 -12.59 -13.75 4.12
C LYS A 88 -13.39 -12.75 3.26
N LEU A 89 -13.30 -12.81 1.93
CA LEU A 89 -14.09 -11.98 1.01
C LEU A 89 -15.29 -12.72 0.41
N MET A 90 -15.28 -14.05 0.41
CA MET A 90 -16.43 -14.88 -0.01
C MET A 90 -17.43 -15.12 1.11
N ASP A 91 -16.99 -15.07 2.38
CA ASP A 91 -17.89 -15.19 3.54
C ASP A 91 -18.85 -13.98 3.69
N PHE A 92 -18.74 -12.96 2.83
CA PHE A 92 -19.60 -11.78 2.80
C PHE A 92 -20.52 -11.71 1.56
N SER A 93 -20.63 -12.78 0.77
CA SER A 93 -21.56 -12.89 -0.38
C SER A 93 -22.48 -14.09 -0.22
#